data_AF-A0A1Q3PIQ6-F1
#
_entry.id   AF-A0A1Q3PIQ6-F1
#
_cell.length_a   1.000
_cell.length_b   1.000
_cell.length_c   1.000
_cell.angle_alpha   90.00
_cell.angle_beta   90.00
_cell.angle_gamma   90.00
#
_symmetry.space_group_name_H-M   'P 1'
#
loop_
_entity.id
_entity.type
_entity.pdbx_description
1 polymer ?
#
loop_
_entity_poly.entity_id
_entity_poly.type
_entity_poly.pdbx_seq_one_letter_code
_entity_poly.pdbx_strand_id
1 'polypeptide(L)' 'MEKFTSFLKASWEEMTQHVTWPPFNELQANTTLVLVGSLIFAFVVGVMDLVFENALKLFYQSF' A
#
# COMPACT_ATOMS: atom_id res chain seq x y z
N MET A 1 -0.30 -15.71 -35.35
CA MET A 1 -0.20 -14.31 -34.87
C MET A 1 -1.57 -13.63 -34.74
N GLU A 2 -2.54 -13.91 -35.63
CA GLU A 2 -3.89 -13.31 -35.56
C GLU A 2 -4.69 -13.65 -34.30
N LYS A 3 -4.48 -14.83 -33.71
CA LYS A 3 -5.14 -15.21 -32.45
C LYS A 3 -4.73 -14.31 -31.30
N PHE A 4 -3.44 -13.99 -31.17
CA PHE A 4 -2.92 -13.20 -30.04
C PHE A 4 -3.37 -11.73 -30.12
N THR A 5 -3.39 -11.16 -31.32
CA THR A 5 -3.92 -9.79 -31.55
C THR A 5 -5.44 -9.73 -31.34
N SER A 6 -6.17 -10.79 -31.72
CA SER A 6 -7.60 -10.93 -31.43
C SER A 6 -7.88 -11.06 -29.93
N PHE A 7 -7.10 -11.85 -29.20
CA PHE A 7 -7.20 -11.98 -27.74
C PHE A 7 -6.96 -10.63 -27.04
N LEU A 8 -5.93 -9.87 -27.43
CA LEU A 8 -5.68 -8.55 -26.85
C LEU A 8 -6.82 -7.55 -27.12
N LYS A 9 -7.41 -7.60 -28.33
CA LYS A 9 -8.59 -6.79 -28.65
C LYS A 9 -9.82 -7.19 -27.83
N ALA A 10 -10.10 -8.49 -27.74
CA ALA A 10 -11.22 -9.00 -26.96
C ALA A 10 -11.06 -8.69 -25.46
N SER A 11 -9.86 -8.85 -24.90
CA SER A 11 -9.57 -8.49 -23.51
C SER A 11 -9.68 -6.99 -23.24
N TRP A 12 -9.32 -6.14 -24.21
CA TRP A 12 -9.49 -4.68 -24.09
C TRP A 12 -10.97 -4.28 -24.09
N GLU A 13 -11.75 -4.88 -24.97
CA GLU A 13 -13.19 -4.66 -25.08
C GLU A 13 -13.92 -5.16 -23.82
N GLU A 14 -13.53 -6.32 -23.28
CA GLU A 14 -14.04 -6.88 -22.03
C GLU A 14 -13.70 -6.01 -20.81
N MET A 15 -12.45 -5.53 -20.71
CA MET A 15 -12.04 -4.65 -19.62
C MET A 15 -12.78 -3.30 -19.63
N THR A 16 -13.23 -2.84 -20.80
CA THR A 16 -13.93 -1.56 -20.92
C THR A 16 -15.45 -1.72 -20.70
N GLN A 17 -16.04 -2.82 -21.17
CA GLN A 17 -17.49 -3.04 -21.10
C GLN A 17 -17.95 -3.75 -19.82
N HIS A 18 -17.09 -4.53 -19.15
CA HIS A 18 -17.45 -5.34 -17.98
C HIS A 18 -16.71 -4.98 -16.69
N VAL A 19 -15.75 -4.05 -16.71
CA VAL A 19 -15.09 -3.55 -15.50
C VAL A 19 -15.45 -2.09 -15.28
N THR A 20 -16.22 -1.84 -14.22
CA THR A 20 -16.49 -0.50 -13.74
C THR A 20 -15.26 0.00 -12.98
N TRP A 21 -14.39 0.76 -13.66
CA TRP A 21 -13.34 1.51 -12.96
C TRP A 21 -13.97 2.60 -12.09
N PRO A 22 -13.61 2.69 -10.80
CA PRO A 22 -14.07 3.77 -9.97
C PRO A 22 -13.55 5.12 -10.51
N PRO A 23 -14.28 6.22 -10.30
CA PRO A 23 -13.81 7.55 -10.67
C PRO A 23 -12.52 7.87 -9.91
N PHE A 24 -11.56 8.53 -10.59
CA PHE A 24 -10.22 8.84 -10.04
C PHE A 24 -10.23 9.50 -8.65
N ASN A 25 -11.29 10.26 -8.35
CA ASN A 25 -11.47 10.91 -7.04
C ASN A 25 -11.64 9.89 -5.89
N GLU A 26 -12.35 8.77 -6.13
CA GLU A 26 -12.53 7.70 -5.13
C GLU A 26 -11.23 6.91 -4.91
N LEU A 27 -10.45 6.66 -5.97
CA LEU A 27 -9.14 6.02 -5.84
C LEU A 27 -8.17 6.88 -5.02
N GLN A 28 -8.22 8.19 -5.22
CA GLN A 28 -7.39 9.12 -4.46
C GLN A 28 -7.81 9.15 -2.98
N ALA A 29 -9.11 9.21 -2.67
CA ALA A 29 -9.62 9.16 -1.31
C ALA A 29 -9.18 7.88 -0.57
N ASN A 30 -9.30 6.72 -1.22
CA ASN A 30 -8.87 5.44 -0.65
C ASN A 30 -7.37 5.39 -0.41
N THR A 31 -6.58 5.91 -1.37
CA THR A 31 -5.12 5.97 -1.25
C THR A 31 -4.68 6.90 -0.13
N THR A 32 -5.32 8.07 0.00
CA THR A 32 -5.05 9.03 1.07
C THR A 32 -5.34 8.43 2.44
N LEU A 33 -6.43 7.67 2.60
CA LEU A 33 -6.73 6.98 3.85
C LEU A 33 -5.62 6.00 4.25
N VAL A 34 -5.15 5.18 3.30
CA VAL A 34 -4.07 4.22 3.54
C VAL A 34 -2.74 4.92 3.84
N LEU A 35 -2.44 6.02 3.16
CA LEU A 35 -1.22 6.81 3.35
C LEU A 35 -1.18 7.46 4.75
N VAL A 36 -2.32 7.97 5.23
CA VAL A 36 -2.42 8.48 6.60
C VAL A 36 -2.30 7.33 7.61
N GLY A 37 -2.92 6.19 7.34
CA GLY A 37 -2.79 4.99 8.18
C GLY A 37 -1.33 4.53 8.32
N SER A 38 -0.59 4.45 7.22
CA SER A 38 0.82 4.04 7.24
C SER A 38 1.72 5.04 7.97
N LEU A 39 1.40 6.34 7.91
CA LEU A 39 2.11 7.37 8.67
C LEU A 39 1.95 7.18 10.19
N ILE A 40 0.74 6.83 10.64
CA ILE A 40 0.49 6.53 12.07
C ILE A 40 1.27 5.28 12.49
N PHE A 41 1.24 4.22 11.69
CA PHE A 41 2.03 3.01 11.95
C PHE A 41 3.53 3.31 12.02
N ALA A 42 4.05 4.14 11.12
CA ALA A 42 5.45 4.55 11.15
C ALA A 42 5.81 5.28 12.46
N PHE A 43 4.94 6.14 12.96
CA PHE A 43 5.16 6.82 14.24
C PHE A 43 5.16 5.83 15.42
N VAL A 44 4.22 4.89 15.44
CA VAL A 44 4.15 3.86 16.50
C VAL A 44 5.39 2.98 16.50
N VAL A 45 5.80 2.47 15.34
CA VAL A 45 7.01 1.65 15.22
C VAL A 45 8.24 2.45 15.64
N GLY A 46 8.36 3.72 15.23
CA GLY A 46 9.45 4.60 15.66
C GLY A 46 9.52 4.78 17.18
N VAL A 47 8.37 4.91 17.86
CA VAL A 47 8.34 4.96 19.33
C VAL A 47 8.77 3.62 19.94
N MET A 48 8.30 2.49 19.39
CA MET A 48 8.71 1.16 19.87
C MET A 48 10.22 0.97 19.74
N ASP A 49 10.81 1.34 18.60
CA ASP A 49 12.25 1.23 18.36
C ASP A 49 13.05 2.04 19.40
N LEU A 50 12.62 3.27 19.70
CA LEU A 50 13.26 4.10 20.74
C LEU A 50 13.15 3.49 22.13
N VAL A 51 11.99 2.90 22.48
CA VAL A 51 11.79 2.23 23.77
C VAL A 51 12.73 1.03 23.88
N PHE A 52 12.79 0.19 22.85
CA PHE A 52 13.65 -1.00 22.85
C PHE A 52 15.14 -0.64 22.87
N GLU A 53 15.57 0.36 22.10
CA GLU A 53 16.97 0.80 22.10
C GLU A 53 17.39 1.31 23.49
N ASN A 54 16.55 2.14 24.13
CA ASN A 54 16.83 2.64 25.47
C ASN A 54 16.80 1.54 26.53
N ALA A 55 15.84 0.62 26.47
CA ALA A 55 15.75 -0.52 27.39
C ALA A 55 16.98 -1.43 27.26
N LEU A 56 17.40 -1.73 26.04
CA LEU A 56 18.60 -2.54 25.80
C LEU A 56 19.87 -1.82 26.27
N LYS A 57 20.03 -0.52 26.00
CA LYS A 57 21.17 0.27 26.50
C LYS A 57 21.27 0.22 28.02
N LEU A 58 20.15 0.40 28.73
CA LEU A 58 20.13 0.32 30.20
C LEU A 58 20.48 -1.08 30.72
N PHE A 59 19.98 -2.12 30.05
CA PHE A 59 20.30 -3.50 30.41
C PHE A 59 21.79 -3.82 30.20
N TYR A 60 22.34 -3.47 29.03
CA TYR A 60 23.76 -3.66 28.72
C TYR A 60 24.69 -2.78 29.57
N GLN A 61 24.26 -1.60 30.01
CA GLN A 61 25.05 -0.74 30.88
C GLN A 61 25.05 -1.22 32.34
N SER A 62 24.03 -1.98 32.76
CA SER A 62 23.92 -2.53 34.11
C SER A 62 24.65 -3.87 34.29
N PHE A 63 25.08 -4.52 33.20
CA PHE A 63 25.86 -5.75 33.17
C PHE A 63 27.32 -5.46 32.86
#